data_AF-A0A0P8CAJ4-F1
#
_entry.id   AF-A0A0P8CAJ4-F1
#
_cell.length_a   1.000
_cell.length_b   1.000
_cell.length_c   1.000
_cell.angle_alpha   90.00
_cell.angle_beta   90.00
_cell.angle_gamma   90.00
#
_symmetry.space_group_name_H-M   'P 1'
#
loop_
_entity.id
_entity.type
_entity.pdbx_description
1 polymer ?
#
loop_
_entity_poly.entity_id
_entity_poly.type
_entity_poly.pdbx_seq_one_letter_code
_entity_poly.pdbx_strand_id
1 'polypeptide(L)'
;MKPKEPSNTSRNLKALAARPEALIEAIAARQLLSPWQFYRLCQQTCQDWGCDRLYFGQLPLALARVFPTGELQRFFDALAISVGQSLSPPISTTYHLQSRDGDRLRLRVTYAGSGLVGRVVKLSLLEASGSTSSELGERSWAFKACFDPQWVWQHGTWAEIPIGLYLRSQGVRQNIAQFQAAGLTWMLWEWIDEVAKPENRPGLSYETLAQRDRLTRLNPLNASNYNPHGIRLDPGGIQVNSWGRRWRDAIYTLGFYWRRFQTVGWRFLSPHLNRTSLRYSLKRCWRLLLGR
;
A
#
# COMPACT_ATOMS: atom_id res chain seq x y z
N MET A 1 -20.33 22.45 -33.66
CA MET A 1 -20.87 21.44 -32.72
C MET A 1 -20.33 21.74 -31.33
N LYS A 2 -21.21 22.09 -30.37
CA LYS A 2 -20.82 22.26 -28.96
C LYS A 2 -20.56 20.88 -28.34
N PRO A 3 -19.52 20.71 -27.52
CA PRO A 3 -19.30 19.45 -26.81
C PRO A 3 -20.45 19.24 -25.82
N LYS A 4 -21.05 18.05 -25.86
CA LYS A 4 -22.05 17.60 -24.88
C LYS A 4 -21.39 17.59 -23.50
N GLU A 5 -21.92 18.38 -22.58
CA GLU A 5 -21.64 18.23 -21.15
C GLU A 5 -22.08 16.82 -20.71
N PRO A 6 -21.25 16.10 -19.94
CA PRO A 6 -21.64 14.81 -19.40
C PRO A 6 -22.70 15.00 -18.31
N SER A 7 -23.94 14.62 -18.62
CA SER A 7 -25.05 14.51 -17.69
C SER A 7 -24.82 13.33 -16.72
N ASN A 8 -24.11 13.54 -15.60
CA ASN A 8 -24.22 12.64 -14.43
C ASN A 8 -23.63 13.22 -13.12
N THR A 9 -23.87 14.51 -12.84
CA THR A 9 -23.24 15.24 -11.72
C THR A 9 -23.95 15.09 -10.38
N SER A 10 -25.25 14.79 -10.31
CA SER A 10 -26.01 14.89 -9.04
C SER A 10 -25.70 13.78 -8.00
N ARG A 11 -25.67 12.50 -8.39
CA ARG A 11 -25.44 11.39 -7.44
C ARG A 11 -23.97 11.26 -7.03
N ASN A 12 -23.05 11.50 -7.96
CA ASN A 12 -21.61 11.48 -7.69
C ASN A 12 -21.18 12.65 -6.80
N LEU A 13 -21.75 13.85 -6.97
CA LEU A 13 -21.45 14.99 -6.09
C LEU A 13 -21.98 14.77 -4.66
N LYS A 14 -23.16 14.17 -4.48
CA LYS A 14 -23.69 13.82 -3.15
C LYS A 14 -22.86 12.73 -2.45
N ALA A 15 -22.34 11.76 -3.19
CA ALA A 15 -21.43 10.73 -2.64
C ALA A 15 -20.04 11.29 -2.31
N LEU A 16 -19.51 12.22 -3.13
CA LEU A 16 -18.28 12.96 -2.86
C LEU A 16 -18.41 13.86 -1.62
N ALA A 17 -19.59 14.39 -1.35
CA ALA A 17 -19.85 15.27 -0.19
C ALA A 17 -20.00 14.53 1.14
N ALA A 18 -20.04 13.19 1.17
CA ALA A 18 -20.26 12.41 2.39
C ALA A 18 -18.98 11.93 3.07
N ARG A 19 -17.80 12.12 2.45
CA ARG A 19 -16.52 11.63 2.93
C ARG A 19 -15.40 12.64 2.67
N PRO A 20 -14.56 12.97 3.67
CA PRO A 20 -13.48 13.93 3.50
C PRO A 20 -12.47 13.49 2.42
N GLU A 21 -12.24 12.19 2.27
CA GLU A 21 -11.20 11.68 1.37
C GLU A 21 -11.58 11.69 -0.11
N ALA A 22 -12.88 11.83 -0.42
CA ALA A 22 -13.40 11.57 -1.76
C ALA A 22 -12.84 12.56 -2.81
N LEU A 23 -12.63 13.82 -2.42
CA LEU A 23 -11.96 14.81 -3.26
C LEU A 23 -10.49 14.44 -3.51
N ILE A 24 -9.78 14.02 -2.47
CA ILE A 24 -8.37 13.62 -2.57
C ILE A 24 -8.24 12.41 -3.50
N GLU A 25 -9.12 11.41 -3.35
CA GLU A 25 -9.17 10.23 -4.21
C GLU A 25 -9.43 10.60 -5.67
N ALA A 26 -10.39 11.49 -5.92
CA ALA A 26 -10.72 11.95 -7.27
C ALA A 26 -9.52 12.65 -7.94
N ILE A 27 -8.76 13.45 -7.19
CA ILE A 27 -7.55 14.10 -7.70
C ILE A 27 -6.45 13.05 -7.95
N ALA A 28 -6.18 12.18 -6.97
CA ALA A 28 -5.14 11.15 -7.05
C ALA A 28 -5.41 10.09 -8.14
N ALA A 29 -6.68 9.84 -8.47
CA ALA A 29 -7.06 8.98 -9.59
C ALA A 29 -6.77 9.63 -10.96
N ARG A 30 -6.90 10.95 -11.07
CA ARG A 30 -6.70 11.66 -12.34
C ARG A 30 -5.23 11.94 -12.65
N GLN A 31 -4.44 12.21 -11.61
CA GLN A 31 -3.03 12.55 -11.75
C GLN A 31 -2.20 11.93 -10.64
N LEU A 32 -0.99 11.51 -10.98
CA LEU A 32 -0.04 11.00 -10.00
C LEU A 32 0.50 12.16 -9.16
N LEU A 33 0.01 12.26 -7.92
CA LEU A 33 0.46 13.26 -6.96
C LEU A 33 1.84 12.91 -6.39
N SER A 34 2.69 13.92 -6.23
CA SER A 34 3.92 13.76 -5.45
C SER A 34 3.59 13.60 -3.95
N PRO A 35 4.51 13.02 -3.15
CA PRO A 35 4.29 12.82 -1.71
C PRO A 35 3.88 14.09 -0.97
N TRP A 36 4.51 15.22 -1.28
CA TRP A 36 4.22 16.51 -0.68
C TRP A 36 2.89 17.11 -1.12
N GLN A 37 2.47 16.89 -2.37
CA GLN A 37 1.14 17.32 -2.83
C GLN A 37 0.05 16.53 -2.11
N PHE A 38 0.20 15.20 -2.05
CA PHE A 38 -0.76 14.34 -1.38
C PHE A 38 -0.83 14.62 0.14
N TYR A 39 0.32 14.77 0.80
CA TYR A 39 0.40 15.15 2.21
C TYR A 39 -0.33 16.47 2.50
N ARG A 40 -0.06 17.53 1.73
CA ARG A 40 -0.72 18.83 1.93
C ARG A 40 -2.22 18.78 1.72
N LEU A 41 -2.69 18.04 0.71
CA LEU A 41 -4.11 17.83 0.49
C LEU A 41 -4.76 17.13 1.69
N CYS A 42 -4.13 16.07 2.20
CA CYS A 42 -4.62 15.37 3.39
C CYS A 42 -4.68 16.29 4.62
N GLN A 43 -3.62 17.07 4.88
CA GLN A 43 -3.58 18.00 5.99
C GLN A 43 -4.67 19.08 5.89
N GLN A 44 -4.85 19.67 4.71
CA GLN A 44 -5.90 20.66 4.48
C GLN A 44 -7.28 20.06 4.72
N THR A 45 -7.56 18.90 4.15
CA THR A 45 -8.85 18.21 4.35
C THR A 45 -9.09 17.87 5.82
N CYS A 46 -8.07 17.39 6.55
CA CYS A 46 -8.16 17.15 7.98
C CYS A 46 -8.52 18.41 8.78
N GLN A 47 -7.93 19.56 8.42
CA GLN A 47 -8.22 20.84 9.05
C GLN A 47 -9.67 21.29 8.74
N ASP A 48 -10.08 21.23 7.48
CA ASP A 48 -11.40 21.69 7.03
C ASP A 48 -12.54 20.85 7.63
N TRP A 49 -12.31 19.55 7.84
CA TRP A 49 -13.32 18.60 8.34
C TRP A 49 -13.19 18.29 9.83
N GLY A 50 -12.17 18.79 10.51
CA GLY A 50 -11.91 18.49 11.92
C GLY A 50 -11.66 17.00 12.19
N CYS A 51 -10.99 16.30 11.26
CA CYS A 51 -10.69 14.87 11.39
C CYS A 51 -9.19 14.59 11.45
N ASP A 52 -8.79 13.57 12.20
CA ASP A 52 -7.40 13.11 12.35
C ASP A 52 -7.09 11.85 11.52
N ARG A 53 -8.11 11.26 10.90
CA ARG A 53 -8.01 10.02 10.11
C ARG A 53 -8.63 10.22 8.75
N LEU A 54 -7.99 9.61 7.76
CA LEU A 54 -8.46 9.53 6.39
C LEU A 54 -8.27 8.09 5.91
N TYR A 55 -9.30 7.55 5.26
CA TYR A 55 -9.25 6.23 4.66
C TYR A 55 -9.42 6.32 3.15
N PHE A 56 -8.54 5.66 2.42
CA PHE A 56 -8.49 5.70 0.97
C PHE A 56 -8.88 4.35 0.37
N GLY A 57 -9.52 4.38 -0.79
CA GLY A 57 -9.98 3.21 -1.52
C GLY A 57 -11.22 2.56 -0.89
N GLN A 58 -11.37 1.27 -1.16
CA GLN A 58 -12.51 0.48 -0.70
C GLN A 58 -12.00 -0.79 -0.06
N LEU A 59 -12.46 -1.08 1.17
CA LEU A 59 -12.15 -2.36 1.78
C LEU A 59 -12.63 -3.50 0.90
N PRO A 60 -11.93 -4.65 0.89
CA PRO A 60 -12.34 -5.81 0.12
C PRO A 60 -13.80 -6.15 0.42
N LEU A 61 -14.57 -6.37 -0.64
CA LEU A 61 -16.01 -6.65 -0.52
C LEU A 61 -16.30 -7.83 0.40
N ALA A 62 -15.40 -8.81 0.43
CA ALA A 62 -15.47 -9.96 1.33
C ALA A 62 -15.47 -9.59 2.82
N LEU A 63 -14.77 -8.51 3.20
CA LEU A 63 -14.71 -8.00 4.57
C LEU A 63 -15.85 -7.00 4.82
N ALA A 64 -16.05 -6.06 3.88
CA ALA A 64 -17.04 -4.99 4.05
C ALA A 64 -18.50 -5.48 4.07
N ARG A 65 -18.78 -6.68 3.54
CA ARG A 65 -20.12 -7.29 3.61
C ARG A 65 -20.41 -7.99 4.93
N VAL A 66 -19.38 -8.44 5.64
CA VAL A 66 -19.53 -9.33 6.81
C VAL A 66 -19.22 -8.63 8.13
N PHE A 67 -18.63 -7.43 8.07
CA PHE A 67 -18.28 -6.67 9.25
C PHE A 67 -18.36 -5.17 8.98
N PRO A 68 -18.80 -4.34 9.96
CA PRO A 68 -18.91 -2.91 9.76
C PRO A 68 -17.59 -2.25 9.33
N THR A 69 -17.65 -1.47 8.25
CA THR A 69 -16.45 -0.85 7.63
C THR A 69 -15.67 0.03 8.61
N GLY A 70 -16.37 0.85 9.41
CA GLY A 70 -15.73 1.72 10.40
C GLY A 70 -15.05 0.95 11.54
N GLU A 71 -15.53 -0.24 11.88
CA GLU A 71 -14.85 -1.10 12.85
C GLU A 71 -13.63 -1.79 12.26
N LEU A 72 -13.71 -2.28 11.01
CA LEU A 72 -12.55 -2.81 10.28
C LEU A 72 -11.42 -1.79 10.16
N GLN A 73 -11.77 -0.55 9.82
CA GLN A 73 -10.80 0.56 9.72
C GLN A 73 -10.07 0.79 11.05
N ARG A 74 -10.82 0.87 12.16
CA ARG A 74 -10.24 1.01 13.51
C ARG A 74 -9.39 -0.20 13.90
N PHE A 75 -9.82 -1.41 13.55
CA PHE A 75 -9.03 -2.62 13.75
C PHE A 75 -7.71 -2.53 12.97
N PHE A 76 -7.73 -2.09 11.71
CA PHE A 76 -6.53 -1.94 10.91
C PHE A 76 -5.58 -0.85 11.42
N ASP A 77 -6.10 0.27 11.93
CA ASP A 77 -5.27 1.27 12.62
C ASP A 77 -4.53 0.64 13.82
N ALA A 78 -5.24 -0.12 14.66
CA ALA A 78 -4.65 -0.79 15.82
C ALA A 78 -3.67 -1.89 15.40
N LEU A 79 -3.99 -2.66 14.37
CA LEU A 79 -3.12 -3.70 13.82
C LEU A 79 -1.83 -3.09 13.26
N ALA A 80 -1.90 -1.93 12.62
CA ALA A 80 -0.73 -1.21 12.09
C ALA A 80 0.27 -0.88 13.20
N ILE A 81 -0.21 -0.48 14.38
CA ILE A 81 0.61 -0.23 15.56
C ILE A 81 1.28 -1.53 16.02
N SER A 82 0.48 -2.59 16.24
CA SER A 82 0.97 -3.89 16.71
C SER A 82 2.04 -4.49 15.79
N VAL A 83 1.75 -4.54 14.48
CA VAL A 83 2.67 -5.06 13.47
C VAL A 83 3.88 -4.13 13.29
N GLY A 84 3.66 -2.82 13.27
CA GLY A 84 4.69 -1.81 13.04
C GLY A 84 5.70 -1.67 14.18
N GLN A 85 5.29 -1.93 15.42
CA GLN A 85 6.13 -1.76 16.61
C GLN A 85 6.75 -3.07 17.12
N SER A 86 6.14 -4.23 16.84
CA SER A 86 6.63 -5.51 17.37
C SER A 86 8.04 -5.85 16.89
N LEU A 87 9.01 -6.02 17.79
CA LEU A 87 10.39 -6.38 17.41
C LEU A 87 10.48 -7.79 16.81
N SER A 88 9.62 -8.69 17.31
CA SER A 88 9.53 -10.09 16.88
C SER A 88 8.05 -10.45 16.77
N PRO A 89 7.38 -10.11 15.65
CA PRO A 89 5.98 -10.43 15.48
C PRO A 89 5.79 -11.95 15.52
N PRO A 90 4.71 -12.45 16.16
CA PRO A 90 4.40 -13.86 16.13
C PRO A 90 4.22 -14.34 14.68
N ILE A 91 4.59 -15.59 14.41
CA ILE A 91 4.48 -16.19 13.07
C ILE A 91 3.04 -16.10 12.58
N SER A 92 2.08 -16.40 13.45
CA SER A 92 0.66 -16.29 13.16
C SER A 92 -0.13 -15.90 14.41
N THR A 93 -1.18 -15.13 14.25
CA THR A 93 -2.13 -14.76 15.31
C THR A 93 -3.54 -14.74 14.73
N THR A 94 -4.50 -15.28 15.48
CA THR A 94 -5.90 -15.25 15.07
C THR A 94 -6.65 -14.21 15.91
N TYR A 95 -7.31 -13.28 15.23
CA TYR A 95 -8.15 -12.26 15.84
C TYR A 95 -9.61 -12.64 15.69
N HIS A 96 -10.35 -12.47 16.77
CA HIS A 96 -11.80 -12.65 16.83
C HIS A 96 -12.40 -11.27 17.03
N LEU A 97 -13.04 -10.75 16.00
CA LEU A 97 -13.70 -9.44 16.02
C LEU A 97 -15.19 -9.65 16.25
N GLN A 98 -15.75 -8.82 17.12
CA GLN A 98 -17.18 -8.79 17.39
C GLN A 98 -17.65 -7.35 17.34
N SER A 99 -18.66 -7.09 16.52
CA SER A 99 -19.28 -5.77 16.43
C SER A 99 -20.29 -5.56 17.55
N ARG A 100 -20.68 -4.31 17.77
CA ARG A 100 -21.74 -3.97 18.74
C ARG A 100 -23.09 -4.60 18.37
N ASP A 101 -23.32 -4.78 17.07
CA ASP A 101 -24.56 -5.34 16.52
C ASP A 101 -24.53 -6.88 16.46
N GLY A 102 -23.44 -7.50 16.94
CA GLY A 102 -23.31 -8.96 17.06
C GLY A 102 -22.66 -9.66 15.86
N ASP A 103 -22.21 -8.91 14.84
CA ASP A 103 -21.43 -9.48 13.75
C ASP A 103 -20.14 -10.08 14.28
N ARG A 104 -19.71 -11.21 13.71
CA ARG A 104 -18.47 -11.88 14.10
C ARG A 104 -17.60 -12.12 12.88
N LEU A 105 -16.32 -11.87 13.05
CA LEU A 105 -15.32 -12.03 12.01
C LEU A 105 -14.06 -12.64 12.60
N ARG A 106 -13.55 -13.70 11.97
CA ARG A 106 -12.31 -14.35 12.37
C ARG A 106 -11.24 -14.14 11.31
N LEU A 107 -10.17 -13.45 11.68
CA LEU A 107 -9.04 -13.14 10.80
C LEU A 107 -7.76 -13.81 11.30
N ARG A 108 -7.05 -14.50 10.41
CA ARG A 108 -5.68 -14.96 10.66
C ARG A 108 -4.70 -13.94 10.11
N VAL A 109 -3.73 -13.56 10.94
CA VAL A 109 -2.65 -12.64 10.60
C VAL A 109 -1.35 -13.42 10.66
N THR A 110 -0.74 -13.66 9.49
CA THR A 110 0.53 -14.40 9.39
C THR A 110 1.64 -13.46 8.97
N TYR A 111 2.75 -13.45 9.72
CA TYR A 111 3.89 -12.61 9.38
C TYR A 111 4.50 -13.05 8.03
N ALA A 112 4.64 -12.11 7.10
CA ALA A 112 5.20 -12.37 5.77
C ALA A 112 6.63 -11.83 5.65
N GLY A 113 6.90 -10.63 6.18
CA GLY A 113 8.24 -10.08 6.17
C GLY A 113 8.34 -8.61 6.60
N SER A 114 9.57 -8.13 6.67
CA SER A 114 9.91 -6.74 6.98
C SER A 114 10.87 -6.21 5.93
N GLY A 115 10.73 -4.92 5.61
CA GLY A 115 11.68 -4.17 4.81
C GLY A 115 12.01 -2.87 5.52
N LEU A 116 12.55 -1.91 4.77
CA LEU A 116 13.01 -0.65 5.35
C LEU A 116 11.88 0.31 5.73
N VAL A 117 10.75 0.18 5.04
CA VAL A 117 9.67 1.19 5.06
C VAL A 117 8.40 0.68 5.71
N GLY A 118 8.39 -0.59 6.09
CA GLY A 118 7.25 -1.22 6.73
C GLY A 118 7.42 -2.73 6.88
N ARG A 119 6.41 -3.33 7.49
CA ARG A 119 6.22 -4.77 7.65
C ARG A 119 4.96 -5.21 6.94
N VAL A 120 4.98 -6.43 6.44
CA VAL A 120 3.84 -7.03 5.75
C VAL A 120 3.43 -8.31 6.46
N VAL A 121 2.11 -8.46 6.59
CA VAL A 121 1.45 -9.67 7.08
C VAL A 121 0.40 -10.10 6.07
N LYS A 122 0.19 -11.42 5.93
CA LYS A 122 -0.94 -12.00 5.21
C LYS A 122 -2.15 -11.97 6.14
N LEU A 123 -3.20 -11.27 5.75
CA LEU A 123 -4.52 -11.30 6.38
C LEU A 123 -5.38 -12.32 5.66
N SER A 124 -5.80 -13.38 6.34
CA SER A 124 -6.69 -14.42 5.79
C SER A 124 -8.01 -14.43 6.53
N LEU A 125 -9.10 -14.37 5.78
CA LEU A 125 -10.45 -14.54 6.31
C LEU A 125 -10.72 -16.02 6.59
N LEU A 126 -11.00 -16.37 7.85
CA LEU A 126 -11.30 -17.74 8.26
C LEU A 126 -12.81 -18.01 8.35
N GLU A 127 -13.53 -17.14 9.06
CA GLU A 127 -14.96 -17.31 9.35
C GLU A 127 -15.64 -15.94 9.42
N ALA A 128 -16.91 -15.89 9.01
CA ALA A 128 -17.77 -14.73 9.09
C ALA A 128 -19.19 -15.15 9.48
N SER A 129 -19.87 -14.37 10.32
CA SER A 129 -21.29 -14.58 10.62
C SER A 129 -22.12 -14.59 9.33
N GLY A 130 -22.98 -15.59 9.15
CA GLY A 130 -23.91 -15.69 8.02
C GLY A 130 -23.35 -16.36 6.76
N SER A 131 -22.13 -16.88 6.76
CA SER A 131 -21.58 -17.64 5.64
C SER A 131 -21.58 -19.15 5.89
N THR A 132 -22.15 -19.93 4.97
CA THR A 132 -21.81 -21.34 4.83
C THR A 132 -20.36 -21.44 4.37
N SER A 133 -19.57 -22.26 5.08
CA SER A 133 -18.13 -22.49 4.88
C SER A 133 -17.72 -22.90 3.45
N SER A 134 -18.69 -23.23 2.60
CA SER A 134 -18.48 -23.61 1.21
C SER A 134 -18.39 -22.43 0.21
N GLU A 135 -18.82 -21.21 0.55
CA GLU A 135 -18.82 -20.06 -0.39
C GLU A 135 -17.64 -19.09 -0.21
N LEU A 136 -16.99 -19.09 0.96
CA LEU A 136 -15.76 -18.34 1.19
C LEU A 136 -14.55 -19.25 1.01
N GLY A 137 -14.11 -19.42 -0.25
CA GLY A 137 -12.73 -19.84 -0.49
C GLY A 137 -11.74 -18.96 0.28
N GLU A 138 -10.54 -19.46 0.57
CA GLU A 138 -9.52 -18.72 1.32
C GLU A 138 -9.23 -17.37 0.64
N ARG A 139 -9.70 -16.27 1.24
CA ARG A 139 -9.45 -14.92 0.75
C ARG A 139 -8.40 -14.27 1.62
N SER A 140 -7.33 -13.85 0.96
CA SER A 140 -6.18 -13.28 1.63
C SER A 140 -5.78 -11.93 1.05
N TRP A 141 -5.21 -11.08 1.90
CA TRP A 141 -4.72 -9.75 1.55
C TRP A 141 -3.34 -9.50 2.15
N ALA A 142 -2.53 -8.73 1.45
CA ALA A 142 -1.28 -8.22 1.97
C ALA A 142 -1.56 -6.94 2.77
N PHE A 143 -1.40 -7.01 4.09
CA PHE A 143 -1.48 -5.84 4.95
C PHE A 143 -0.08 -5.33 5.25
N LYS A 144 0.19 -4.07 4.88
CA LYS A 144 1.45 -3.38 5.14
C LYS A 144 1.25 -2.37 6.26
N ALA A 145 1.98 -2.54 7.35
CA ALA A 145 2.16 -1.50 8.38
C ALA A 145 3.37 -0.64 8.04
N CYS A 146 3.18 0.67 7.88
CA CYS A 146 4.23 1.60 7.48
C CYS A 146 5.07 2.04 8.68
N PHE A 147 6.39 2.16 8.48
CA PHE A 147 7.28 2.77 9.46
C PHE A 147 7.35 4.28 9.27
N ASP A 148 7.38 5.02 10.37
CA ASP A 148 7.46 6.48 10.41
C ASP A 148 6.51 7.16 9.38
N PRO A 149 5.19 6.93 9.49
CA PRO A 149 4.21 7.47 8.55
C PRO A 149 4.16 9.01 8.53
N GLN A 150 4.87 9.69 9.43
CA GLN A 150 5.00 11.15 9.43
C GLN A 150 6.06 11.64 8.43
N TRP A 151 6.98 10.78 7.98
CA TRP A 151 8.03 11.15 7.05
C TRP A 151 7.52 11.22 5.61
N VAL A 152 7.47 12.44 5.04
CA VAL A 152 7.00 12.68 3.67
C VAL A 152 8.13 12.40 2.68
N TRP A 153 8.11 11.21 2.07
CA TRP A 153 9.09 10.80 1.08
C TRP A 153 8.50 9.82 0.05
N GLN A 154 9.31 9.44 -0.94
CA GLN A 154 8.91 8.67 -2.10
C GLN A 154 8.70 7.16 -1.87
N HIS A 155 9.16 6.63 -0.73
CA HIS A 155 9.11 5.20 -0.41
C HIS A 155 8.19 4.88 0.78
N GLY A 156 7.26 5.77 1.11
CA GLY A 156 6.43 5.66 2.30
C GLY A 156 4.99 6.01 2.02
N THR A 157 4.21 6.16 3.09
CA THR A 157 2.74 6.24 2.99
C THR A 157 2.26 7.31 2.02
N TRP A 158 2.86 8.50 2.09
CA TRP A 158 2.49 9.65 1.27
C TRP A 158 2.76 9.48 -0.22
N ALA A 159 3.61 8.53 -0.61
CA ALA A 159 3.84 8.16 -2.01
C ALA A 159 2.97 6.98 -2.43
N GLU A 160 2.92 5.93 -1.61
CA GLU A 160 2.31 4.66 -2.00
C GLU A 160 0.79 4.75 -2.13
N ILE A 161 0.11 5.51 -1.27
CA ILE A 161 -1.35 5.70 -1.37
C ILE A 161 -1.73 6.36 -2.71
N PRO A 162 -1.20 7.54 -3.09
CA PRO A 162 -1.57 8.15 -4.37
C PRO A 162 -1.13 7.30 -5.56
N ILE A 163 -0.02 6.57 -5.49
CA ILE A 163 0.35 5.60 -6.52
C ILE A 163 -0.73 4.51 -6.63
N GLY A 164 -1.14 3.90 -5.52
CA GLY A 164 -2.18 2.86 -5.49
C GLY A 164 -3.50 3.33 -6.08
N LEU A 165 -3.96 4.53 -5.70
CA LEU A 165 -5.16 5.16 -6.23
C LEU A 165 -5.04 5.43 -7.74
N TYR A 166 -3.90 5.98 -8.18
CA TYR A 166 -3.64 6.26 -9.59
C TYR A 166 -3.63 4.97 -10.41
N LEU A 167 -2.81 3.97 -10.05
CA LEU A 167 -2.72 2.69 -10.77
C LEU A 167 -4.08 1.99 -10.87
N ARG A 168 -4.85 1.97 -9.77
CA ARG A 168 -6.20 1.39 -9.76
C ARG A 168 -7.13 2.10 -10.74
N SER A 169 -7.12 3.43 -10.76
CA SER A 169 -7.96 4.23 -11.66
C SER A 169 -7.60 4.07 -13.14
N GLN A 170 -6.32 3.83 -13.45
CA GLN A 170 -5.82 3.59 -14.80
C GLN A 170 -6.06 2.16 -15.28
N GLY A 171 -6.64 1.29 -14.43
CA GLY A 171 -6.94 -0.10 -14.78
C GLY A 171 -5.69 -0.98 -14.87
N VAL A 172 -4.60 -0.61 -14.18
CA VAL A 172 -3.39 -1.45 -14.10
C VAL A 172 -3.69 -2.69 -13.27
N ARG A 173 -3.51 -3.86 -13.88
CA ARG A 173 -3.79 -5.15 -13.24
C ARG A 173 -2.65 -6.16 -13.35
N GLN A 174 -1.71 -5.93 -14.26
CA GLN A 174 -0.56 -6.81 -14.47
C GLN A 174 0.69 -6.30 -13.74
N ASN A 175 1.63 -7.21 -13.47
CA ASN A 175 2.99 -6.97 -12.96
C ASN A 175 3.09 -6.42 -11.53
N ILE A 176 1.98 -6.01 -10.93
CA ILE A 176 1.93 -5.47 -9.56
C ILE A 176 0.67 -5.94 -8.82
N ALA A 177 0.76 -6.03 -7.50
CA ALA A 177 -0.41 -6.21 -6.63
C ALA A 177 -1.41 -5.07 -6.77
N GLN A 178 -2.70 -5.41 -6.74
CA GLN A 178 -3.77 -4.41 -6.81
C GLN A 178 -3.96 -3.72 -5.46
N PHE A 179 -3.99 -2.39 -5.48
CA PHE A 179 -4.34 -1.57 -4.32
C PHE A 179 -5.82 -1.74 -3.97
N GLN A 180 -6.11 -2.03 -2.70
CA GLN A 180 -7.49 -2.17 -2.21
C GLN A 180 -7.90 -0.94 -1.41
N ALA A 181 -7.22 -0.72 -0.28
CA ALA A 181 -7.53 0.34 0.67
C ALA A 181 -6.30 0.77 1.46
N ALA A 182 -6.38 1.90 2.14
CA ALA A 182 -5.35 2.37 3.06
C ALA A 182 -5.93 3.26 4.16
N GLY A 183 -5.23 3.31 5.30
CA GLY A 183 -5.25 4.42 6.23
C GLY A 183 -3.92 5.17 6.17
N LEU A 184 -3.75 6.21 7.00
CA LEU A 184 -2.50 6.99 7.04
C LEU A 184 -1.29 6.23 7.62
N THR A 185 -1.49 5.01 8.15
CA THR A 185 -0.42 4.20 8.76
C THR A 185 -0.34 2.78 8.19
N TRP A 186 -1.28 2.39 7.33
CA TRP A 186 -1.37 1.04 6.78
C TRP A 186 -1.94 1.02 5.37
N MET A 187 -1.64 -0.04 4.63
CA MET A 187 -2.20 -0.29 3.31
C MET A 187 -2.60 -1.74 3.18
N LEU A 188 -3.65 -1.96 2.39
CA LEU A 188 -4.13 -3.25 2.00
C LEU A 188 -3.98 -3.43 0.50
N TRP A 189 -3.23 -4.46 0.14
CA TRP A 189 -2.96 -4.88 -1.22
C TRP A 189 -3.51 -6.27 -1.44
N GLU A 190 -3.69 -6.63 -2.70
CA GLU A 190 -3.86 -8.01 -3.12
C GLU A 190 -2.73 -8.90 -2.56
N TRP A 191 -3.08 -10.02 -1.94
CA TRP A 191 -2.12 -11.09 -1.67
C TRP A 191 -1.93 -11.91 -2.95
N ILE A 192 -0.69 -12.21 -3.30
CA ILE A 192 -0.37 -12.96 -4.52
C ILE A 192 0.27 -14.28 -4.12
N ASP A 193 -0.48 -15.37 -4.33
CA ASP A 193 -0.05 -16.73 -4.04
C ASP A 193 0.98 -17.25 -5.05
N GLU A 194 1.64 -18.36 -4.71
CA GLU A 194 2.75 -18.95 -5.46
C GLU A 194 2.47 -19.19 -6.94
N VAL A 195 1.27 -19.66 -7.25
CA VAL A 195 0.88 -20.05 -8.61
C VAL A 195 0.35 -18.86 -9.43
N ALA A 196 0.11 -17.72 -8.79
CA ALA A 196 -0.44 -16.56 -9.46
C ALA A 196 0.63 -15.88 -10.32
N LYS A 197 0.24 -15.54 -11.55
CA LYS A 197 1.09 -14.87 -12.55
C LYS A 197 0.50 -13.51 -12.90
N PRO A 198 0.79 -12.43 -12.14
CA PRO A 198 0.22 -11.12 -12.39
C PRO A 198 0.41 -10.62 -13.82
N GLU A 199 1.55 -10.93 -14.43
CA GLU A 199 1.89 -10.62 -15.82
C GLU A 199 0.88 -11.15 -16.84
N ASN A 200 0.16 -12.23 -16.52
CA ASN A 200 -0.78 -12.89 -17.43
C ASN A 200 -2.25 -12.46 -17.22
N ARG A 201 -2.53 -11.55 -16.28
CA ARG A 201 -3.90 -11.12 -15.98
C ARG A 201 -4.48 -10.27 -17.11
N PRO A 202 -5.80 -10.30 -17.34
CA PRO A 202 -6.43 -9.32 -18.24
C PRO A 202 -6.35 -7.90 -17.65
N GLY A 203 -5.92 -6.92 -18.45
CA GLY A 203 -5.87 -5.51 -18.07
C GLY A 203 -4.63 -4.77 -18.58
N LEU A 204 -4.44 -3.52 -18.13
CA LEU A 204 -3.28 -2.72 -18.50
C LEU A 204 -2.04 -3.18 -17.73
N SER A 205 -0.91 -3.28 -18.44
CA SER A 205 0.40 -3.53 -17.83
C SER A 205 0.97 -2.26 -17.21
N TYR A 206 1.69 -2.40 -16.10
CA TYR A 206 2.38 -1.26 -15.50
C TYR A 206 3.41 -0.65 -16.48
N GLU A 207 4.11 -1.48 -17.23
CA GLU A 207 5.15 -1.06 -18.18
C GLU A 207 4.56 -0.17 -19.27
N THR A 208 3.39 -0.53 -19.80
CA THR A 208 2.65 0.29 -20.77
C THR A 208 2.28 1.64 -20.16
N LEU A 209 1.75 1.66 -18.93
CA LEU A 209 1.43 2.90 -18.23
C LEU A 209 2.68 3.75 -17.98
N ALA A 210 3.76 3.13 -17.52
CA ALA A 210 5.01 3.81 -17.18
C ALA A 210 5.66 4.46 -18.40
N GLN A 211 5.55 3.85 -19.58
CA GLN A 211 5.98 4.47 -20.83
C GLN A 211 5.12 5.67 -21.20
N ARG A 212 3.78 5.52 -21.13
CA ARG A 212 2.81 6.58 -21.45
C ARG A 212 3.01 7.81 -20.57
N ASP A 213 3.13 7.60 -19.26
CA ASP A 213 3.12 8.67 -18.25
C ASP A 213 4.52 9.03 -17.75
N ARG A 214 5.57 8.53 -18.41
CA ARG A 214 6.99 8.74 -18.07
C ARG A 214 7.32 8.40 -16.62
N LEU A 215 6.75 7.31 -16.11
CA LEU A 215 7.03 6.83 -14.76
C LEU A 215 8.33 6.02 -14.71
N THR A 216 8.94 5.96 -13.53
CA THR A 216 10.09 5.10 -13.29
C THR A 216 9.76 3.62 -13.52
N ARG A 217 10.66 2.87 -14.16
CA ARG A 217 10.50 1.42 -14.29
C ARG A 217 10.49 0.72 -12.93
N LEU A 218 9.81 -0.42 -12.84
CA LEU A 218 9.85 -1.26 -11.66
C LEU A 218 11.29 -1.72 -11.40
N ASN A 219 11.80 -1.42 -10.21
CA ASN A 219 13.15 -1.81 -9.81
C ASN A 219 13.22 -3.33 -9.58
N PRO A 220 13.88 -4.14 -10.43
CA PRO A 220 13.77 -5.62 -10.42
C PRO A 220 14.12 -6.30 -9.08
N LEU A 221 14.71 -5.55 -8.17
CA LEU A 221 15.22 -5.95 -6.85
C LEU A 221 14.12 -6.02 -5.80
N ASN A 222 13.03 -5.29 -6.06
CA ASN A 222 11.88 -5.25 -5.18
C ASN A 222 10.91 -6.39 -5.50
N ALA A 223 11.23 -7.27 -6.46
CA ALA A 223 10.40 -8.42 -6.80
C ALA A 223 10.19 -9.34 -5.58
N SER A 224 11.25 -9.61 -4.82
CA SER A 224 11.19 -10.44 -3.61
C SER A 224 10.80 -9.68 -2.34
N ASN A 225 10.47 -8.38 -2.42
CA ASN A 225 10.11 -7.64 -1.22
C ASN A 225 8.76 -8.14 -0.71
N TYR A 226 8.74 -8.63 0.53
CA TYR A 226 7.55 -8.99 1.30
C TYR A 226 6.77 -10.23 0.83
N ASN A 227 7.13 -10.84 -0.30
CA ASN A 227 6.50 -12.05 -0.82
C ASN A 227 7.56 -13.13 -1.09
N PRO A 228 7.43 -14.35 -0.54
CA PRO A 228 8.36 -15.45 -0.80
C PRO A 228 8.37 -15.90 -2.28
N HIS A 229 7.34 -15.59 -3.05
CA HIS A 229 7.18 -16.02 -4.45
C HIS A 229 7.76 -15.02 -5.47
N GLY A 230 8.48 -14.00 -5.00
CA GLY A 230 9.15 -13.06 -5.90
C GLY A 230 8.20 -12.07 -6.59
N ILE A 231 7.04 -11.80 -5.99
CA ILE A 231 6.04 -10.91 -6.54
C ILE A 231 5.90 -9.63 -5.70
N ARG A 232 5.99 -8.47 -6.38
CA ARG A 232 6.04 -7.15 -5.75
C ARG A 232 4.72 -6.78 -5.08
N LEU A 233 4.77 -6.65 -3.74
CA LEU A 233 3.66 -6.11 -2.94
C LEU A 233 3.79 -4.59 -2.67
N ASP A 234 4.91 -3.97 -3.07
CA ASP A 234 5.23 -2.58 -2.74
C ASP A 234 5.46 -1.72 -4.02
N PRO A 235 4.58 -0.74 -4.33
CA PRO A 235 4.79 0.20 -5.44
C PRO A 235 5.83 1.29 -5.12
N GLY A 236 6.40 1.30 -3.91
CA GLY A 236 7.32 2.31 -3.41
C GLY A 236 8.44 2.60 -4.40
N GLY A 237 8.66 3.89 -4.66
CA GLY A 237 9.63 4.37 -5.64
C GLY A 237 9.06 4.67 -7.05
N ILE A 238 7.78 4.34 -7.34
CA ILE A 238 7.11 4.77 -8.58
C ILE A 238 6.86 6.28 -8.54
N GLN A 239 7.39 7.01 -9.51
CA GLN A 239 7.17 8.46 -9.66
C GLN A 239 7.46 8.89 -11.09
N VAL A 240 7.08 10.12 -11.41
CA VAL A 240 7.45 10.77 -12.68
C VAL A 240 8.97 10.86 -12.78
N ASN A 241 9.51 10.32 -13.87
CA ASN A 241 10.93 10.35 -14.14
C ASN A 241 11.35 11.76 -14.60
N SER A 242 11.95 12.53 -13.69
CA SER A 242 12.40 13.90 -13.91
C SER A 242 13.88 14.07 -13.59
N TRP A 243 14.49 15.11 -14.15
CA TRP A 243 15.88 15.46 -13.86
C TRP A 243 16.02 15.94 -12.40
N GLY A 244 17.12 15.60 -11.73
CA GLY A 244 17.32 15.90 -10.29
C GLY A 244 16.58 15.00 -9.30
N ARG A 245 15.64 14.17 -9.77
CA ARG A 245 14.88 13.21 -8.94
C ARG A 245 15.76 12.35 -8.04
N ARG A 246 16.82 11.74 -8.62
CA ARG A 246 17.72 10.83 -7.90
C ARG A 246 18.43 11.53 -6.73
N TRP A 247 18.79 12.80 -6.90
CA TRP A 247 19.47 13.56 -5.86
C TRP A 247 18.51 13.90 -4.72
N ARG A 248 17.30 14.37 -5.06
CA ARG A 248 16.22 14.58 -4.09
C ARG A 248 15.92 13.30 -3.32
N ASP A 249 15.70 12.19 -4.02
CA ASP A 249 15.42 10.88 -3.41
C ASP A 249 16.54 10.46 -2.46
N ALA A 250 17.81 10.68 -2.83
CA ALA A 250 18.96 10.35 -1.99
C ALA A 250 18.94 11.13 -0.67
N ILE A 251 18.70 12.44 -0.71
CA ILE A 251 18.65 13.28 0.50
C ILE A 251 17.54 12.83 1.45
N TYR A 252 16.31 12.65 0.93
CA TYR A 252 15.20 12.19 1.77
C TYR A 252 15.41 10.77 2.30
N THR A 253 16.08 9.92 1.52
CA THR A 253 16.43 8.56 1.93
C THR A 253 17.42 8.57 3.09
N LEU A 254 18.46 9.40 3.02
CA LEU A 254 19.42 9.58 4.10
C LEU A 254 18.74 10.10 5.37
N GLY A 255 17.88 11.11 5.25
CA GLY A 255 17.13 11.66 6.39
C GLY A 255 16.23 10.61 7.08
N PHE A 256 15.53 9.78 6.31
CA PHE A 256 14.73 8.68 6.87
C PHE A 256 15.59 7.63 7.57
N TYR A 257 16.68 7.16 6.93
CA TYR A 257 17.57 6.18 7.55
C TYR A 257 18.23 6.71 8.81
N TRP A 258 18.57 8.00 8.83
CA TRP A 258 19.06 8.66 10.04
C TRP A 258 18.03 8.61 11.17
N ARG A 259 16.76 8.98 10.91
CA ARG A 259 15.68 8.88 11.91
C ARG A 259 15.46 7.44 12.37
N ARG A 260 15.45 6.47 11.45
CA ARG A 260 15.32 5.05 11.79
C ARG A 260 16.49 4.56 12.63
N PHE A 261 17.71 4.95 12.31
CA PHE A 261 18.88 4.66 13.11
C PHE A 261 18.74 5.23 14.53
N GLN A 262 18.25 6.46 14.67
CA GLN A 262 17.98 7.04 16.00
C GLN A 262 16.90 6.27 16.78
N THR A 263 15.87 5.73 16.11
CA THR A 263 14.77 5.02 16.79
C THR A 263 15.10 3.58 17.17
N VAL A 264 15.78 2.83 16.30
CA VAL A 264 15.98 1.37 16.49
C VAL A 264 17.44 0.92 16.39
N GLY A 265 18.39 1.87 16.31
CA GLY A 265 19.82 1.58 16.12
C GLY A 265 20.08 0.81 14.83
N TRP A 266 21.21 0.10 14.76
CA TRP A 266 21.58 -0.71 13.58
C TRP A 266 20.61 -1.85 13.23
N ARG A 267 19.64 -2.18 14.10
CA ARG A 267 18.69 -3.26 13.87
C ARG A 267 17.81 -3.02 12.64
N PHE A 268 17.62 -1.78 12.17
CA PHE A 268 16.86 -1.52 10.94
C PHE A 268 17.52 -2.12 9.69
N LEU A 269 18.82 -2.42 9.74
CA LEU A 269 19.55 -3.09 8.66
C LEU A 269 19.37 -4.60 8.66
N SER A 270 18.77 -5.21 9.69
CA SER A 270 18.57 -6.65 9.75
C SER A 270 17.89 -7.26 8.51
N PRO A 271 16.94 -6.59 7.82
CA PRO A 271 16.38 -7.11 6.57
C PRO A 271 17.39 -7.19 5.42
N HIS A 272 18.47 -6.40 5.46
CA HIS A 272 19.56 -6.40 4.47
C HIS A 272 20.75 -7.28 4.87
N LEU A 273 20.85 -7.67 6.14
CA LEU A 273 21.89 -8.56 6.64
C LEU A 273 21.52 -10.03 6.43
N ASN A 274 21.03 -10.37 5.23
CA ASN A 274 20.84 -11.76 4.80
C ASN A 274 21.63 -12.05 3.52
N ARG A 275 22.00 -13.33 3.32
CA ARG A 275 22.86 -13.76 2.21
C ARG A 275 22.33 -13.33 0.85
N THR A 276 21.00 -13.29 0.68
CA THR A 276 20.35 -12.87 -0.57
C THR A 276 20.57 -11.38 -0.86
N SER A 277 20.33 -10.52 0.13
CA SER A 277 20.54 -9.07 0.03
C SER A 277 22.01 -8.70 -0.12
N LEU A 278 22.91 -9.43 0.54
CA LEU A 278 24.36 -9.27 0.40
C LEU A 278 24.85 -9.64 -1.01
N ARG A 279 24.47 -10.83 -1.52
CA ARG A 279 24.78 -11.24 -2.91
C ARG A 279 24.23 -10.25 -3.92
N TYR A 280 23.02 -9.76 -3.66
CA TYR A 280 22.40 -8.77 -4.52
C TYR A 280 23.16 -7.43 -4.52
N SER A 281 23.49 -6.91 -3.34
CA SER A 281 24.24 -5.66 -3.17
C SER A 281 25.64 -5.74 -3.77
N LEU A 282 26.33 -6.88 -3.59
CA LEU A 282 27.63 -7.14 -4.22
C LEU A 282 27.54 -7.14 -5.75
N LYS A 283 26.55 -7.84 -6.33
CA LYS A 283 26.32 -7.82 -7.79
C LYS A 283 26.03 -6.41 -8.30
N ARG A 284 25.31 -5.58 -7.54
CA ARG A 284 25.01 -4.20 -7.92
C ARG A 284 26.24 -3.31 -7.83
N CYS A 285 27.01 -3.42 -6.76
CA CYS A 285 28.27 -2.70 -6.59
C CYS A 285 29.25 -3.06 -7.72
N TRP A 286 29.35 -4.35 -8.05
CA TRP A 286 30.14 -4.84 -9.18
C TRP A 286 29.69 -4.25 -10.52
N ARG A 287 28.38 -4.20 -10.81
CA ARG A 287 27.87 -3.57 -12.04
C ARG A 287 28.16 -2.07 -12.11
N LEU A 288 27.99 -1.36 -10.98
CA LEU A 288 28.30 0.06 -10.88
C LEU A 288 29.80 0.34 -11.08
N LEU A 289 30.68 -0.49 -10.50
CA LEU A 289 32.13 -0.41 -10.70
C LEU A 289 32.54 -0.72 -12.14
N LEU A 290 31.79 -1.58 -12.85
CA LEU A 290 31.99 -1.90 -14.26
C LEU A 290 31.32 -0.90 -15.23
N GLY A 291 30.68 0.16 -14.73
CA GLY A 291 30.00 1.15 -15.57
C GLY A 291 28.81 0.61 -16.37
N ARG A 292 28.17 -0.47 -15.90
CA ARG A 292 27.01 -1.13 -16.54
C ARG A 292 25.71 -0.95 -15.76
#